data_AF-A0A963U3J8-F1
#
_entry.id   AF-A0A963U3J8-F1
#
_cell.length_a   1.000
_cell.length_b   1.000
_cell.length_c   1.000
_cell.angle_alpha   90.00
_cell.angle_beta   90.00
_cell.angle_gamma   90.00
#
_symmetry.space_group_name_H-M   'P 1'
#
loop_
_entity.id
_entity.type
_entity.pdbx_description
1 polymer ?
#
loop_
_entity_poly.entity_id
_entity_poly.type
_entity_poly.pdbx_seq_one_letter_code
_entity_poly.pdbx_strand_id
1 'polypeptide(L)'
;MVYPPNYNVTMAERLIPAADLSEQISTAGKEASGTGNMKLSLNGALTIGTLDGANVEIREHVGADTFFLFGLTAEEVVERRKDAHHARHAIMDSQKLQDVLQMLAEGRFSPDQPDRYHGVVDRVWHHDYFLVASDFASYDEAQGKVAEAFRNADDWARKAARNTARMGYFSSDRAVRGYMKEIWSTDSAL
;
A
#
# COMPACT_ATOMS: atom_id res chain seq x y z
N MET A 1 9.46 -0.73 15.80
CA MET A 1 9.45 0.20 14.65
C MET A 1 10.88 0.63 14.39
N VAL A 2 11.35 0.54 13.15
CA VAL A 2 12.68 1.00 12.73
C VAL A 2 12.46 1.98 11.57
N TYR A 3 13.05 3.17 11.63
CA TYR A 3 13.00 4.16 10.55
C TYR A 3 14.42 4.43 10.04
N PRO A 4 14.90 3.69 9.03
CA PRO A 4 16.23 3.88 8.49
C PRO A 4 16.39 5.30 7.91
N PRO A 5 17.43 6.05 8.31
CA PRO A 5 17.67 7.36 7.73
C PRO A 5 18.17 7.24 6.30
N ASN A 6 17.86 8.23 5.46
CA ASN A 6 18.41 8.36 4.10
C ASN A 6 18.15 7.14 3.19
N TYR A 7 16.88 6.76 3.06
CA TYR A 7 16.48 5.72 2.11
C TYR A 7 16.94 6.07 0.68
N ASN A 8 17.63 5.12 0.04
CA ASN A 8 18.19 5.24 -1.29
C ASN A 8 18.28 3.85 -1.96
N VAL A 9 18.86 3.77 -3.17
CA VAL A 9 18.95 2.52 -3.93
C VAL A 9 19.71 1.42 -3.19
N THR A 10 20.88 1.74 -2.61
CA THR A 10 21.71 0.77 -1.86
C THR A 10 20.96 0.22 -0.64
N MET A 11 20.14 1.05 0.01
CA MET A 11 19.29 0.58 1.09
C MET A 11 18.15 -0.31 0.56
N ALA A 12 17.51 0.09 -0.54
CA ALA A 12 16.45 -0.67 -1.17
C ALA A 12 16.91 -2.08 -1.58
N GLU A 13 18.13 -2.23 -2.10
CA GLU A 13 18.75 -3.52 -2.44
C GLU A 13 18.85 -4.48 -1.24
N ARG A 14 18.88 -3.95 -0.01
CA ARG A 14 18.90 -4.76 1.22
C ARG A 14 17.49 -5.00 1.78
N LEU A 15 16.64 -3.98 1.72
CA LEU A 15 15.29 -4.05 2.30
C LEU A 15 14.34 -4.91 1.46
N ILE A 16 14.39 -4.78 0.14
CA ILE A 16 13.45 -5.45 -0.76
C ILE A 16 13.52 -6.99 -0.66
N PRO A 17 14.69 -7.64 -0.68
CA PRO A 17 14.77 -9.09 -0.54
C PRO A 17 14.42 -9.62 0.86
N ALA A 18 14.37 -8.74 1.87
CA ALA A 18 14.08 -9.08 3.26
C ALA A 18 12.62 -8.81 3.65
N ALA A 19 11.79 -8.32 2.72
CA ALA A 19 10.40 -7.97 3.00
C ALA A 19 9.48 -9.18 2.91
N ASP A 20 8.72 -9.44 3.98
CA ASP A 20 7.62 -10.41 3.94
C ASP A 20 6.35 -9.81 3.34
N LEU A 21 6.03 -8.58 3.74
CA LEU A 21 4.83 -7.85 3.34
C LEU A 21 5.20 -6.53 2.68
N SER A 22 4.54 -6.25 1.56
CA SER A 22 4.70 -5.06 0.74
C SER A 22 3.50 -4.13 0.92
N GLU A 23 3.70 -2.99 1.59
CA GLU A 23 2.68 -1.97 1.85
C GLU A 23 2.50 -1.05 0.63
N GLN A 24 1.41 -1.23 -0.11
CA GLN A 24 1.07 -0.46 -1.32
C GLN A 24 -0.27 0.25 -1.13
N ILE A 25 -0.27 1.20 -0.20
CA ILE A 25 -1.46 1.72 0.49
C ILE A 25 -1.90 3.12 0.02
N SER A 26 -1.58 3.53 -1.21
CA SER A 26 -2.02 4.81 -1.75
C SER A 26 -3.55 4.89 -1.81
N THR A 27 -4.11 6.09 -1.62
CA THR A 27 -5.54 6.31 -1.88
C THR A 27 -5.84 5.96 -3.33
N ALA A 28 -6.84 5.11 -3.59
CA ALA A 28 -7.15 4.68 -4.95
C ALA A 28 -7.37 5.85 -5.92
N GLY A 29 -6.81 5.72 -7.13
CA GLY A 29 -6.80 6.74 -8.17
C GLY A 29 -5.70 7.80 -8.01
N LYS A 30 -4.66 7.58 -7.19
CA LYS A 30 -3.55 8.53 -6.98
C LYS A 30 -2.19 8.03 -7.45
N GLU A 31 -1.98 6.72 -7.47
CA GLU A 31 -0.77 6.10 -8.00
C GLU A 31 -0.96 5.73 -9.47
N ALA A 32 -0.11 6.28 -10.35
CA ALA A 32 -0.18 5.98 -11.78
C ALA A 32 0.35 4.58 -12.12
N SER A 33 1.30 4.05 -11.35
CA SER A 33 1.90 2.73 -11.57
C SER A 33 2.55 2.19 -10.30
N GLY A 34 3.66 2.78 -9.88
CA GLY A 34 4.49 2.23 -8.80
C GLY A 34 5.45 1.18 -9.32
N THR A 35 6.73 1.25 -8.93
CA THR A 35 7.73 0.22 -9.27
C THR A 35 8.33 -0.45 -8.03
N GLY A 36 8.07 0.11 -6.83
CA GLY A 36 8.45 -0.52 -5.57
C GLY A 36 7.67 -1.82 -5.34
N ASN A 37 6.35 -1.78 -5.57
CA ASN A 37 5.45 -2.94 -5.56
C ASN A 37 5.95 -4.09 -6.44
N MET A 38 6.41 -3.81 -7.66
CA MET A 38 6.95 -4.79 -8.60
C MET A 38 8.20 -5.46 -8.04
N LYS A 39 9.14 -4.68 -7.49
CA LYS A 39 10.40 -5.20 -6.92
C LYS A 39 10.16 -6.08 -5.71
N LEU A 40 9.31 -5.63 -4.78
CA LEU A 40 8.94 -6.37 -3.58
C LEU A 40 8.21 -7.67 -3.94
N SER A 41 7.24 -7.60 -4.83
CA SER A 41 6.49 -8.77 -5.29
C SER A 41 7.39 -9.80 -5.97
N LEU A 42 8.33 -9.35 -6.82
CA LEU A 42 9.31 -10.24 -7.46
C LEU A 42 10.19 -10.95 -6.43
N ASN A 43 10.53 -10.28 -5.32
CA ASN A 43 11.36 -10.84 -4.24
C ASN A 43 10.55 -11.67 -3.21
N GLY A 44 9.29 -11.98 -3.50
CA GLY A 44 8.47 -12.88 -2.68
C GLY A 44 7.67 -12.20 -1.58
N ALA A 45 7.72 -10.87 -1.46
CA ALA A 45 6.83 -10.16 -0.55
C ALA A 45 5.40 -10.23 -1.08
N LEU A 46 4.45 -10.63 -0.22
CA LEU A 46 3.03 -10.52 -0.55
C LEU A 46 2.58 -9.07 -0.42
N THR A 47 1.60 -8.65 -1.21
CA THR A 47 1.15 -7.25 -1.21
C THR A 47 -0.11 -7.09 -0.39
N ILE A 48 -0.12 -6.08 0.49
CA ILE A 48 -1.33 -5.46 1.03
C ILE A 48 -1.49 -4.10 0.36
N GLY A 49 -2.66 -3.83 -0.22
CA GLY A 49 -2.81 -2.61 -1.00
C GLY A 49 -4.23 -2.33 -1.46
N THR A 50 -4.41 -1.12 -1.97
CA THR A 50 -5.64 -0.66 -2.64
C THR A 50 -5.63 -1.06 -4.11
N LEU A 51 -6.81 -1.00 -4.78
CA LEU A 51 -6.90 -1.14 -6.24
C LEU A 51 -6.48 0.17 -6.93
N ASP A 52 -5.17 0.42 -6.95
CA ASP A 52 -4.55 1.60 -7.53
C ASP A 52 -3.30 1.27 -8.35
N GLY A 53 -3.03 2.06 -9.39
CA GLY A 53 -1.84 1.90 -10.24
C GLY A 53 -1.57 0.45 -10.68
N ALA A 54 -0.31 0.03 -10.55
CA ALA A 54 0.13 -1.32 -10.92
C ALA A 54 -0.32 -2.40 -9.92
N ASN A 55 -0.94 -2.07 -8.79
CA ASN A 55 -1.50 -3.10 -7.89
C ASN A 55 -2.64 -3.87 -8.58
N VAL A 56 -3.40 -3.21 -9.46
CA VAL A 56 -4.44 -3.84 -10.27
C VAL A 56 -3.80 -4.90 -11.18
N GLU A 57 -2.80 -4.51 -11.97
CA GLU A 57 -2.07 -5.41 -12.87
C GLU A 57 -1.37 -6.54 -12.08
N ILE A 58 -0.73 -6.22 -10.96
CA ILE A 58 -0.06 -7.22 -10.11
C ILE A 58 -1.08 -8.24 -9.66
N ARG A 59 -2.19 -7.82 -9.06
CA ARG A 59 -3.24 -8.72 -8.56
C ARG A 59 -3.83 -9.59 -9.66
N GLU A 60 -4.01 -9.08 -10.88
CA GLU A 60 -4.45 -9.86 -12.03
C GLU A 60 -3.46 -10.97 -12.41
N HIS A 61 -2.16 -10.66 -12.42
CA HIS A 61 -1.12 -11.61 -12.77
C HIS A 61 -0.82 -12.63 -11.66
N VAL A 62 -0.70 -12.17 -10.41
CA VAL A 62 -0.30 -13.02 -9.28
C VAL A 62 -1.46 -13.84 -8.73
N GLY A 63 -2.70 -13.37 -8.89
CA GLY A 63 -3.92 -13.97 -8.38
C GLY A 63 -4.42 -13.31 -7.10
N ALA A 64 -5.74 -13.31 -6.92
CA ALA A 64 -6.37 -12.71 -5.74
C ALA A 64 -6.03 -13.44 -4.43
N ASP A 65 -5.59 -14.71 -4.50
CA ASP A 65 -5.20 -15.52 -3.34
C ASP A 65 -3.84 -15.12 -2.73
N THR A 66 -3.01 -14.36 -3.47
CA THR A 66 -1.69 -13.89 -3.03
C THR A 66 -1.65 -12.37 -2.76
N PHE A 67 -2.81 -11.71 -2.75
CA PHE A 67 -2.92 -10.26 -2.58
C PHE A 67 -3.95 -9.91 -1.50
N PHE A 68 -3.57 -9.10 -0.52
CA PHE A 68 -4.44 -8.63 0.55
C PHE A 68 -5.05 -7.27 0.17
N LEU A 69 -6.19 -7.32 -0.49
CA LEU A 69 -6.91 -6.12 -0.91
C LEU A 69 -7.65 -5.47 0.27
N PHE A 70 -7.56 -4.15 0.38
CA PHE A 70 -8.40 -3.33 1.26
C PHE A 70 -8.75 -1.98 0.62
N GLY A 71 -9.57 -1.21 1.32
CA GLY A 71 -9.89 0.17 0.98
C GLY A 71 -10.91 0.32 -0.14
N LEU A 72 -11.24 1.58 -0.39
CA LEU A 72 -12.20 2.00 -1.41
C LEU A 72 -11.63 1.86 -2.84
N THR A 73 -12.50 1.62 -3.83
CA THR A 73 -12.14 1.75 -5.24
C THR A 73 -11.99 3.23 -5.64
N ALA A 74 -11.36 3.52 -6.78
CA ALA A 74 -11.20 4.89 -7.26
C ALA A 74 -12.54 5.63 -7.42
N GLU A 75 -13.59 4.94 -7.87
CA GLU A 75 -14.95 5.48 -7.99
C GLU A 75 -15.55 5.77 -6.60
N GLU A 76 -15.40 4.84 -5.66
CA GLU A 76 -15.86 5.00 -4.28
C GLU A 76 -15.11 6.13 -3.56
N VAL A 77 -13.81 6.34 -3.85
CA VAL A 77 -13.02 7.48 -3.36
C VAL A 77 -13.63 8.81 -3.82
N VAL A 78 -14.02 8.90 -5.10
CA VAL A 78 -14.64 10.12 -5.65
C VAL A 78 -16.00 10.36 -5.00
N GLU A 79 -16.81 9.31 -4.82
CA GLU A 79 -18.11 9.42 -4.17
C GLU A 79 -17.98 9.80 -2.69
N ARG A 80 -17.08 9.15 -1.96
CA ARG A 80 -16.86 9.37 -0.53
C ARG A 80 -16.51 10.83 -0.23
N ARG A 81 -15.71 11.47 -1.08
CA ARG A 81 -15.32 12.89 -0.94
C ARG A 81 -16.47 13.88 -1.11
N LYS A 82 -17.63 13.46 -1.65
CA LYS A 82 -18.81 14.34 -1.76
C LYS A 82 -19.48 14.57 -0.40
N ASP A 83 -19.32 13.63 0.53
CA ASP A 83 -19.80 13.79 1.91
C ASP A 83 -18.76 14.58 2.73
N ALA A 84 -19.09 15.81 3.11
CA ALA A 84 -18.22 16.67 3.93
C ALA A 84 -17.96 16.13 5.35
N HIS A 85 -18.70 15.11 5.80
CA HIS A 85 -18.58 14.52 7.13
C HIS A 85 -18.01 13.10 7.12
N HIS A 86 -17.57 12.61 5.96
CA HIS A 86 -17.12 11.24 5.78
C HIS A 86 -16.04 10.80 6.79
N ALA A 87 -15.08 11.68 7.08
CA ALA A 87 -14.00 11.43 8.03
C ALA A 87 -14.54 11.25 9.45
N ARG A 88 -15.45 12.14 9.87
CA ARG A 88 -16.07 12.10 11.20
C ARG A 88 -16.88 10.81 11.37
N HIS A 89 -17.66 10.42 10.36
CA HIS A 89 -18.39 9.16 10.39
C HIS A 89 -17.44 7.97 10.58
N ALA A 90 -16.40 7.86 9.75
CA ALA A 90 -15.42 6.78 9.85
C ALA A 90 -14.69 6.72 11.20
N ILE A 91 -14.37 7.89 11.79
CA ILE A 91 -13.75 7.96 13.13
C ILE A 91 -14.74 7.50 14.20
N MET A 92 -15.97 7.99 14.19
CA MET A 92 -16.98 7.62 15.20
C MET A 92 -17.37 6.14 15.13
N ASP A 93 -17.28 5.53 13.96
CA ASP A 93 -17.58 4.10 13.75
C ASP A 93 -16.41 3.18 14.17
N SER A 94 -15.21 3.72 14.43
CA SER A 94 -14.01 2.95 14.78
C SER A 94 -13.43 3.37 16.13
N GLN A 95 -13.67 2.56 17.16
CA GLN A 95 -13.09 2.79 18.49
C GLN A 95 -11.56 2.83 18.45
N LYS A 96 -10.93 1.93 17.68
CA LYS A 96 -9.47 1.90 17.52
C LYS A 96 -8.92 3.21 16.96
N LEU A 97 -9.61 3.80 15.96
CA LEU A 97 -9.18 5.06 15.38
C LEU A 97 -9.35 6.23 16.36
N GLN A 98 -10.45 6.24 17.13
CA GLN A 98 -10.65 7.23 18.20
C GLN A 98 -9.52 7.17 19.23
N ASP A 99 -9.17 5.96 19.70
CA ASP A 99 -8.11 5.76 20.68
C ASP A 99 -6.75 6.28 20.15
N VAL A 100 -6.42 5.99 18.89
CA VAL A 100 -5.17 6.44 18.26
C VAL A 100 -5.13 7.96 18.12
N LEU A 101 -6.22 8.59 17.66
CA LEU A 101 -6.31 10.03 17.53
C LEU A 101 -6.25 10.73 18.90
N GLN A 102 -6.89 10.15 19.92
CA GLN A 102 -6.80 10.65 21.29
C GLN A 102 -5.37 10.59 21.82
N MET A 103 -4.67 9.47 21.65
CA MET A 103 -3.26 9.33 22.07
C MET A 103 -2.35 10.36 21.39
N LEU A 104 -2.60 10.68 20.12
CA LEU A 104 -1.88 11.74 19.40
C LEU A 104 -2.23 13.14 19.93
N ALA A 105 -3.52 13.40 20.19
CA ALA A 105 -4.00 14.69 20.67
C ALA A 105 -3.51 15.02 22.09
N GLU A 106 -3.41 14.01 22.95
CA GLU A 106 -2.91 14.15 24.33
C GLU A 106 -1.37 14.19 24.41
N GLY A 107 -0.67 14.12 23.28
CA GLY A 107 0.79 14.22 23.25
C GLY A 107 1.51 12.98 23.79
N ARG A 108 0.86 11.82 23.82
CA ARG A 108 1.40 10.58 24.43
C ARG A 108 2.77 10.17 23.87
N PHE A 109 3.03 10.48 22.60
CA PHE A 109 4.28 10.15 21.90
C PHE A 109 5.28 11.32 21.86
N SER A 110 4.95 12.47 22.43
CA SER A 110 5.86 13.62 22.58
C SER A 110 5.49 14.43 23.83
N PRO A 111 5.72 13.89 25.05
CA PRO A 111 5.30 14.54 26.29
C PRO A 111 5.90 15.94 26.49
N ASP A 112 7.11 16.18 25.97
CA ASP A 112 7.79 17.48 26.04
C ASP A 112 7.22 18.51 25.05
N GLN A 113 6.46 18.08 24.05
CA GLN A 113 5.78 18.91 23.05
C GLN A 113 4.41 18.28 22.68
N PRO A 114 3.42 18.35 23.59
CA PRO A 114 2.16 17.62 23.41
C PRO A 114 1.37 18.01 22.14
N ASP A 115 1.61 19.23 21.64
CA ASP A 115 1.00 19.80 20.45
C ASP A 115 1.66 19.37 19.13
N ARG A 116 2.82 18.69 19.17
CA ARG A 116 3.62 18.32 18.00
C ARG A 116 2.82 17.64 16.87
N TYR A 117 1.84 16.81 17.22
CA TYR A 117 1.06 16.02 16.27
C TYR A 117 -0.38 16.51 16.07
N HIS A 118 -0.77 17.64 16.67
CA HIS A 118 -2.13 18.20 16.53
C HIS A 118 -2.48 18.46 15.06
N GLY A 119 -1.53 18.89 14.24
CA GLY A 119 -1.76 19.10 12.81
C GLY A 119 -2.08 17.81 12.03
N VAL A 120 -1.66 16.63 12.50
CA VAL A 120 -2.07 15.34 11.90
C VAL A 120 -3.49 15.01 12.31
N VAL A 121 -3.83 15.17 13.59
CA VAL A 121 -5.17 14.92 14.12
C VAL A 121 -6.19 15.82 13.42
N ASP A 122 -5.91 17.12 13.31
CA ASP A 122 -6.75 18.10 12.63
C ASP A 122 -7.01 17.72 11.16
N ARG A 123 -5.95 17.34 10.42
CA ARG A 123 -6.08 16.91 9.03
C ARG A 123 -6.93 15.65 8.87
N VAL A 124 -6.73 14.64 9.71
CA VAL A 124 -7.51 13.39 9.64
C VAL A 124 -8.95 13.62 10.06
N TRP A 125 -9.21 14.52 11.01
CA TRP A 125 -10.57 14.76 11.51
C TRP A 125 -11.41 15.66 10.60
N HIS A 126 -10.80 16.73 10.05
CA HIS A 126 -11.53 17.79 9.34
C HIS A 126 -11.40 17.74 7.81
N HIS A 127 -10.29 17.22 7.29
CA HIS A 127 -9.98 17.34 5.86
C HIS A 127 -9.96 16.00 5.15
N ASP A 128 -9.31 15.00 5.75
CA ASP A 128 -9.13 13.61 5.31
C ASP A 128 -9.10 13.41 3.78
N TYR A 129 -8.41 14.28 3.06
CA TYR A 129 -8.48 14.29 1.59
C TYR A 129 -8.00 12.97 0.98
N PHE A 130 -7.04 12.31 1.64
CA PHE A 130 -6.49 11.01 1.28
C PHE A 130 -7.25 9.83 1.91
N LEU A 131 -8.41 10.08 2.52
CA LEU A 131 -9.33 9.05 3.01
C LEU A 131 -8.69 8.11 4.04
N VAL A 132 -7.72 8.60 4.82
CA VAL A 132 -7.02 7.84 5.86
C VAL A 132 -8.00 7.34 6.90
N ALA A 133 -8.91 8.19 7.39
CA ALA A 133 -9.92 7.75 8.35
C ALA A 133 -10.90 6.77 7.70
N SER A 134 -11.27 7.04 6.44
CA SER A 134 -12.26 6.24 5.71
C SER A 134 -11.79 4.83 5.38
N ASP A 135 -10.50 4.63 5.06
CA ASP A 135 -9.93 3.32 4.75
C ASP A 135 -9.41 2.58 6.00
N PHE A 136 -9.24 3.27 7.13
CA PHE A 136 -8.60 2.74 8.34
C PHE A 136 -9.15 1.38 8.80
N ALA A 137 -10.48 1.25 8.91
CA ALA A 137 -11.10 0.03 9.41
C ALA A 137 -10.85 -1.17 8.47
N SER A 138 -10.95 -0.94 7.16
CA SER A 138 -10.69 -1.98 6.15
C SER A 138 -9.22 -2.39 6.12
N TYR A 139 -8.31 -1.43 6.32
CA TYR A 139 -6.87 -1.70 6.42
C TYR A 139 -6.52 -2.50 7.67
N ASP A 140 -7.08 -2.14 8.84
CA ASP A 140 -6.90 -2.88 10.09
C ASP A 140 -7.43 -4.32 9.98
N GLU A 141 -8.58 -4.52 9.33
CA GLU A 141 -9.11 -5.87 9.05
C GLU A 141 -8.18 -6.67 8.13
N ALA A 142 -7.69 -6.05 7.04
CA ALA A 142 -6.77 -6.70 6.11
C ALA A 142 -5.42 -7.06 6.77
N GLN A 143 -4.88 -6.18 7.62
CA GLN A 143 -3.69 -6.49 8.43
C GLN A 143 -3.95 -7.65 9.40
N GLY A 144 -5.16 -7.76 9.95
CA GLY A 144 -5.58 -8.94 10.73
C GLY A 144 -5.50 -10.24 9.91
N LYS A 145 -5.99 -10.21 8.66
CA LYS A 145 -5.91 -11.35 7.72
C LYS A 145 -4.47 -11.69 7.35
N VAL A 146 -3.62 -10.68 7.15
CA VAL A 146 -2.17 -10.87 6.93
C VAL A 146 -1.54 -11.58 8.10
N ALA A 147 -1.76 -11.08 9.32
CA ALA A 147 -1.19 -11.66 10.54
C ALA A 147 -1.66 -13.11 10.74
N GLU A 148 -2.92 -13.41 10.43
CA GLU A 148 -3.43 -14.78 10.46
C GLU A 148 -2.74 -15.68 9.43
N ALA A 149 -2.63 -15.23 8.17
CA ALA A 149 -2.02 -16.00 7.08
C ALA A 149 -0.53 -16.27 7.34
N PHE A 150 0.18 -15.30 7.92
CA PHE A 150 1.62 -15.40 8.22
C PHE A 150 1.94 -16.48 9.27
N ARG A 151 0.97 -16.86 10.11
CA ARG A 151 1.16 -17.96 11.08
C ARG A 151 1.35 -19.33 10.42
N ASN A 152 0.88 -19.51 9.18
CA ASN A 152 1.10 -20.73 8.41
C ASN A 152 2.26 -20.54 7.44
N ALA A 153 3.47 -20.82 7.91
CA ALA A 153 4.70 -20.62 7.15
C ALA A 153 4.73 -21.35 5.80
N ASP A 154 4.21 -22.58 5.73
CA ASP A 154 4.19 -23.38 4.50
C ASP A 154 3.25 -22.77 3.45
N ASP A 155 2.08 -22.29 3.87
CA ASP A 155 1.15 -21.63 2.95
C ASP A 155 1.66 -20.25 2.51
N TRP A 156 2.25 -19.48 3.43
CA TRP A 156 2.87 -18.21 3.11
C TRP A 156 4.00 -18.35 2.08
N ALA A 157 4.92 -19.29 2.31
CA ALA A 157 6.02 -19.58 1.38
C ALA A 157 5.50 -20.02 0.00
N ARG A 158 4.43 -20.83 -0.04
CA ARG A 158 3.78 -21.22 -1.30
C ARG A 158 3.21 -20.02 -2.05
N LYS A 159 2.54 -19.10 -1.34
CA LYS A 159 2.01 -17.86 -1.92
C LYS A 159 3.14 -16.97 -2.44
N ALA A 160 4.20 -16.78 -1.65
CA ALA A 160 5.38 -16.01 -2.05
C ALA A 160 6.04 -16.56 -3.32
N ALA A 161 6.26 -17.88 -3.39
CA ALA A 161 6.83 -18.53 -4.57
C ALA A 161 5.94 -18.37 -5.82
N ARG A 162 4.61 -18.50 -5.66
CA ARG A 162 3.66 -18.26 -6.76
C ARG A 162 3.67 -16.81 -7.22
N ASN A 163 3.75 -15.87 -6.27
CA ASN A 163 3.85 -14.44 -6.54
C ASN A 163 5.07 -14.19 -7.43
N THR A 164 6.27 -14.56 -6.98
CA THR A 164 7.52 -14.43 -7.76
C THR A 164 7.42 -15.06 -9.15
N ALA A 165 6.90 -16.30 -9.26
CA ALA A 165 6.78 -16.99 -10.54
C ALA A 165 5.87 -16.28 -11.56
N ARG A 166 4.95 -15.44 -11.09
CA ARG A 166 3.97 -14.70 -11.91
C ARG A 166 4.38 -13.26 -12.21
N MET A 167 5.55 -12.80 -11.74
CA MET A 167 6.00 -11.42 -11.91
C MET A 167 6.73 -11.13 -13.24
N GLY A 168 6.88 -12.10 -14.14
CA GLY A 168 7.63 -11.94 -15.39
C GLY A 168 7.13 -10.81 -16.31
N TYR A 169 5.83 -10.50 -16.27
CA TYR A 169 5.23 -9.39 -17.03
C TYR A 169 5.83 -8.02 -16.68
N PHE A 170 6.28 -7.84 -15.43
CA PHE A 170 6.77 -6.57 -14.92
C PHE A 170 8.25 -6.29 -15.22
N SER A 171 8.88 -7.11 -16.08
CA SER A 171 10.24 -6.86 -16.55
C SER A 171 10.32 -5.57 -17.37
N SER A 172 11.35 -4.75 -17.13
CA SER A 172 11.66 -3.58 -17.96
C SER A 172 11.93 -3.95 -19.42
N ASP A 173 12.44 -5.15 -19.69
CA ASP A 173 12.70 -5.60 -21.07
C ASP A 173 11.40 -5.68 -21.89
N ARG A 174 10.29 -6.10 -21.25
CA ARG A 174 8.96 -6.09 -21.88
C ARG A 174 8.55 -4.66 -22.20
N ALA A 175 8.69 -3.74 -21.24
CA ALA A 175 8.33 -2.34 -21.43
C ALA A 175 9.14 -1.70 -22.58
N VAL A 176 10.45 -1.91 -22.59
CA VAL A 176 11.35 -1.41 -23.65
C VAL A 176 10.96 -1.96 -25.02
N ARG A 177 10.69 -3.27 -25.14
CA ARG A 177 10.20 -3.87 -26.40
C ARG A 177 8.87 -3.28 -26.87
N GLY A 178 7.97 -2.95 -25.95
CA GLY A 178 6.73 -2.23 -26.26
C GLY A 178 7.00 -0.85 -26.86
N TYR A 179 7.84 -0.04 -26.20
CA TYR A 179 8.25 1.28 -26.69
C TYR A 179 8.93 1.21 -28.06
N MET A 180 9.82 0.25 -28.27
CA MET A 180 10.50 0.03 -29.55
C MET A 180 9.50 -0.19 -30.70
N LYS A 181 8.52 -1.07 -30.47
CA LYS A 181 7.53 -1.44 -31.48
C LYS A 181 6.48 -0.36 -31.73
N GLU A 182 5.97 0.28 -30.67
CA GLU A 182 4.77 1.12 -30.74
C GLU A 182 5.07 2.61 -30.89
N ILE A 183 6.26 3.05 -30.48
CA ILE A 183 6.60 4.48 -30.42
C ILE A 183 7.87 4.77 -31.19
N TRP A 184 8.99 4.11 -30.87
CA TRP A 184 10.29 4.45 -31.43
C TRP A 184 10.49 3.92 -32.86
N SER A 185 9.70 2.92 -33.27
CA SER A 185 9.80 2.28 -34.58
C SER A 185 11.22 1.76 -34.87
N THR A 186 11.81 1.06 -33.90
CA THR A 186 13.17 0.54 -33.97
C THR A 186 13.21 -0.94 -33.60
N ASP A 187 14.22 -1.64 -34.10
CA ASP A 187 14.46 -3.06 -33.84
C ASP A 187 15.65 -3.29 -32.91
N SER A 188 15.76 -4.49 -32.35
CA SER A 188 16.92 -4.85 -31.55
C SER A 188 18.16 -4.90 -32.44
N ALA A 189 19.27 -4.35 -31.95
CA ALA A 189 20.56 -4.46 -32.62
C ALA A 189 21.27 -5.81 -32.35
N LEU A 190 20.65 -6.68 -31.53
CA LEU A 190 21.12 -8.04 -31.21
C LEU A 190 20.46 -9.09 -32.11
#